data_AF-A0A976K8Z2-F1
#
_entry.id   AF-A0A976K8Z2-F1
#
_cell.length_a   1.000
_cell.length_b   1.000
_cell.length_c   1.000
_cell.angle_alpha   90.00
_cell.angle_beta   90.00
_cell.angle_gamma   90.00
#
_symmetry.space_group_name_H-M   'P 1'
#
loop_
_entity.id
_entity.type
_entity.pdbx_description
1 polymer ?
#
loop_
_entity_poly.entity_id
_entity_poly.type
_entity_poly.pdbx_seq_one_letter_code
_entity_poly.pdbx_strand_id
1 'polypeptide(L)' 'MRLQSGFTLIELMVTITVLAVLLGVGVPSFQATIQGNRITTAANDLVAALQYARSEAVRRGVNVTVCSSNDQSTCSG' A
#
# COMPACT_ATOMS: atom_id res chain seq x y z
N MET A 1 7.07 -49.35 14.04
CA MET A 1 8.01 -48.25 14.35
C MET A 1 7.96 -47.25 13.21
N ARG A 2 7.50 -46.02 13.45
CA ARG A 2 7.54 -44.96 12.43
C ARG A 2 9.00 -44.51 12.27
N LEU A 3 9.55 -44.65 11.07
CA LEU A 3 10.85 -44.09 10.73
C LEU A 3 10.69 -42.58 10.64
N GLN A 4 11.21 -41.86 11.62
CA GLN A 4 11.36 -40.41 11.55
C GLN A 4 12.55 -40.13 10.61
N SER A 5 12.30 -39.86 9.33
CA SER A 5 13.33 -39.45 8.39
C SER A 5 13.73 -38.00 8.68
N GLY A 6 14.93 -37.79 9.21
CA GLY A 6 15.52 -36.45 9.32
C GLY A 6 15.93 -35.91 7.95
N PHE A 7 15.83 -34.59 7.76
CA PHE A 7 16.38 -33.90 6.59
C PHE A 7 17.91 -33.97 6.59
N THR A 8 18.52 -34.09 5.41
CA THR A 8 19.97 -34.02 5.28
C THR A 8 20.46 -32.57 5.33
N LEU A 9 21.72 -32.36 5.74
CA LEU A 9 22.32 -31.01 5.77
C LEU A 9 22.32 -30.35 4.38
N ILE A 10 22.54 -31.14 3.32
CA ILE A 10 22.50 -30.66 1.94
C ILE A 10 21.09 -30.22 1.52
N GLU A 11 20.05 -30.93 1.94
CA GLU A 11 18.66 -30.57 1.66
C GLU A 11 18.27 -29.24 2.31
N LEU A 12 18.72 -29.01 3.56
CA LEU A 12 18.53 -27.73 4.23
C LEU A 12 19.28 -26.59 3.52
N MET A 13 20.51 -26.83 3.08
CA MET A 13 21.30 -25.84 2.33
C MET A 13 20.61 -25.44 1.02
N VAL A 14 20.11 -26.41 0.26
CA VAL A 14 19.42 -26.16 -1.01
C VAL A 14 18.11 -25.41 -0.78
N THR A 15 17.31 -25.81 0.20
CA THR A 15 16.03 -25.15 0.50
C THR A 15 16.21 -23.70 0.93
N ILE A 16 17.18 -23.41 1.81
CA ILE A 16 17.50 -22.04 2.23
C ILE A 16 18.01 -21.21 1.04
N THR A 17 18.82 -21.81 0.17
CA THR A 17 19.33 -21.13 -1.04
C THR A 17 18.20 -20.72 -1.97
N VAL A 18 17.26 -21.64 -2.26
CA VAL A 18 16.09 -21.35 -3.10
C VAL A 18 15.22 -20.29 -2.43
N LEU A 19 14.97 -20.41 -1.12
CA LEU A 19 14.21 -19.43 -0.35
C LEU A 19 14.85 -18.03 -0.42
N ALA A 20 16.17 -17.94 -0.29
CA ALA A 20 16.89 -16.67 -0.38
C ALA A 20 16.73 -16.01 -1.76
N VAL A 21 16.82 -16.79 -2.84
CA VAL A 21 16.59 -16.29 -4.20
C VAL A 21 15.16 -15.78 -4.37
N LEU A 22 14.17 -16.57 -3.92
CA LEU A 22 12.75 -16.19 -4.00
C LEU A 22 12.45 -14.92 -3.21
N LEU A 23 13.00 -14.77 -2.01
CA LEU A 23 12.84 -13.56 -1.20
C LEU A 23 13.55 -12.36 -1.84
N GLY A 24 14.74 -12.56 -2.41
CA GLY A 24 15.52 -11.52 -3.06
C GLY A 24 14.79 -10.84 -4.22
N VAL A 25 13.93 -11.57 -4.94
CA VAL A 25 13.11 -11.01 -6.04
C VAL A 25 11.66 -10.72 -5.63
N GLY A 26 11.09 -11.52 -4.72
CA GLY A 26 9.69 -11.43 -4.33
C GLY A 26 9.40 -10.21 -3.45
N VAL A 27 10.25 -9.95 -2.46
CA VAL A 27 10.08 -8.81 -1.53
C VAL A 27 10.10 -7.46 -2.25
N PRO A 28 11.09 -7.11 -3.08
CA PRO A 28 11.10 -5.81 -3.76
C PRO A 28 9.91 -5.64 -4.73
N SER A 29 9.46 -6.72 -5.39
CA SER A 29 8.27 -6.68 -6.26
C SER A 29 7.00 -6.30 -5.49
N PHE A 30 6.83 -6.85 -4.28
CA PHE A 30 5.71 -6.51 -3.41
C PHE A 30 5.77 -5.06 -2.94
N GLN A 31 6.97 -4.54 -2.62
CA GLN A 31 7.16 -3.13 -2.26
C GLN A 31 6.75 -2.19 -3.40
N ALA A 32 7.13 -2.51 -4.64
CA ALA A 32 6.73 -1.72 -5.81
C ALA A 32 5.20 -1.69 -5.98
N THR A 33 4.54 -2.83 -5.78
CA THR A 33 3.08 -2.93 -5.83
C THR A 33 2.40 -2.09 -4.73
N ILE A 34 2.90 -2.16 -3.49
CA ILE A 34 2.39 -1.34 -2.38
C ILE A 34 2.54 0.15 -2.72
N GLN A 35 3.70 0.57 -3.25
CA GLN A 35 3.94 1.97 -3.60
C GLN A 35 2.99 2.44 -4.70
N GLY A 36 2.77 1.63 -5.74
CA GLY A 36 1.78 1.92 -6.78
C GLY A 36 0.37 2.06 -6.22
N ASN A 37 -0.04 1.15 -5.34
CA ASN A 37 -1.33 1.21 -4.67
C ASN A 37 -1.49 2.48 -3.81
N ARG A 38 -0.45 2.89 -3.08
CA ARG A 38 -0.48 4.13 -2.28
C ARG A 38 -0.75 5.37 -3.15
N ILE A 39 -0.13 5.44 -4.32
CA ILE A 39 -0.35 6.55 -5.27
C ILE A 39 -1.80 6.53 -5.78
N THR A 40 -2.29 5.36 -6.19
CA THR A 40 -3.67 5.20 -6.66
C THR A 40 -4.69 5.55 -5.58
N THR A 41 -4.47 5.11 -4.34
CA THR A 41 -5.33 5.46 -3.20
C THR A 41 -5.34 6.96 -2.96
N ALA A 42 -4.17 7.61 -2.90
CA ALA A 42 -4.10 9.07 -2.71
C ALA A 42 -4.82 9.84 -3.82
N ALA A 43 -4.72 9.39 -5.07
CA ALA A 43 -5.45 9.99 -6.19
C ALA A 43 -6.97 9.80 -6.05
N ASN A 44 -7.42 8.61 -5.66
CA ASN A 44 -8.84 8.31 -5.43
C ASN A 44 -9.40 9.13 -4.27
N ASP A 45 -8.65 9.28 -3.18
CA ASP A 45 -9.04 10.09 -2.02
C ASP A 45 -9.21 11.56 -2.41
N LEU A 46 -8.31 12.10 -3.25
CA LEU A 46 -8.46 13.46 -3.78
C LEU A 46 -9.71 13.60 -4.67
N VAL A 47 -9.96 12.64 -5.56
CA VAL A 47 -11.17 12.64 -6.40
C VAL A 47 -12.42 12.58 -5.53
N ALA A 48 -12.44 11.75 -4.50
CA ALA A 48 -13.55 11.66 -3.55
C ALA A 48 -13.76 12.98 -2.79
N ALA A 49 -12.69 13.63 -2.33
CA ALA A 49 -12.75 14.93 -1.66
C ALA A 49 -13.31 16.03 -2.57
N LEU A 50 -12.90 16.07 -3.85
CA LEU A 50 -13.43 17.02 -4.83
C LEU A 50 -14.90 16.77 -5.16
N GLN A 51 -15.30 15.50 -5.31
CA GLN A 51 -16.71 15.13 -5.51
C GLN A 51 -17.57 15.55 -4.31
N TYR A 52 -17.06 15.33 -3.09
CA TYR A 52 -17.71 15.79 -1.87
C TYR A 52 -17.86 17.31 -1.84
N ALA A 53 -16.76 18.05 -2.05
CA ALA A 53 -16.78 19.52 -2.08
C ALA A 53 -17.75 20.07 -3.12
N ARG A 54 -17.79 19.47 -4.31
CA ARG A 54 -18.76 19.83 -5.36
C ARG A 54 -20.20 19.60 -4.91
N SER A 55 -20.49 18.43 -4.32
CA SER A 55 -21.83 18.14 -3.81
C SER A 55 -22.25 19.14 -2.72
N GLU A 56 -21.32 19.53 -1.85
CA GLU A 56 -21.57 20.50 -0.79
C GLU A 56 -21.76 21.92 -1.33
N ALA A 57 -20.99 22.32 -2.35
CA ALA A 57 -21.17 23.59 -3.05
C ALA A 57 -22.55 23.71 -3.68
N VAL A 58 -23.03 22.63 -4.34
CA VAL A 58 -24.37 22.58 -4.91
C VAL A 58 -25.44 22.62 -3.82
N ARG A 59 -25.26 21.85 -2.73
CA ARG A 59 -26.23 21.80 -1.62
C ARG A 59 -26.38 23.13 -0.88
N ARG A 60 -25.26 23.85 -0.68
CA ARG A 60 -25.25 25.14 0.03
C ARG A 60 -25.45 26.34 -0.89
N GLY A 61 -25.28 26.16 -2.21
CA GLY A 61 -25.32 27.27 -3.18
C GLY A 61 -24.15 28.24 -3.03
N VAL A 62 -23.03 27.83 -2.41
CA VAL A 62 -21.84 28.66 -2.20
C VAL A 62 -20.60 27.95 -2.72
N ASN A 63 -19.55 28.71 -3.00
CA ASN A 63 -18.28 28.13 -3.42
C ASN A 63 -17.65 27.34 -2.25
N VAL A 64 -17.23 26.10 -2.51
CA VAL A 64 -16.52 25.24 -1.54
C VAL A 64 -15.18 24.85 -2.13
N THR A 65 -14.11 25.05 -1.35
CA THR A 65 -12.73 24.81 -1.76
C THR A 65 -12.12 23.67 -0.94
N VAL A 66 -11.31 22.83 -1.60
CA VAL A 66 -10.48 21.83 -0.92
C VAL A 66 -9.11 22.43 -0.67
N CYS A 67 -8.62 22.32 0.57
CA CYS A 67 -7.30 22.79 0.98
C CYS A 67 -6.49 21.63 1.57
N SER A 68 -5.17 21.70 1.48
CA SER A 68 -4.30 20.79 2.25
C SER A 68 -4.36 21.17 3.74
N SER A 69 -4.25 20.20 4.63
CA SER A 69 -4.22 20.45 6.08
C SER A 69 -3.36 19.40 6.78
N ASN A 70 -2.48 19.85 7.67
CA ASN A 70 -1.59 18.96 8.44
C ASN A 70 -2.20 18.50 9.77
N ASP A 71 -3.21 19.22 10.28
CA ASP A 71 -3.80 19.05 11.61
C ASP A 71 -5.34 18.91 11.58
N GLN A 72 -5.93 18.88 10.38
CA GLN A 72 -7.39 18.91 10.14
C GLN A 72 -8.13 20.12 10.75
N SER A 73 -7.40 21.13 11.25
CA SER A 73 -7.97 22.31 11.89
C SER A 73 -7.64 23.60 11.14
N THR A 74 -6.51 23.61 10.44
CA THR A 74 -6.05 24.73 9.64
C THR A 74 -5.83 24.31 8.19
N CYS A 75 -6.35 25.12 7.25
CA CYS A 75 -5.95 25.00 5.86
C CYS A 75 -4.49 25.47 5.74
N SER A 76 -3.61 24.56 5.37
CA SER A 76 -2.22 24.83 5.03
C SER A 76 -2.15 25.10 3.53
N GLY A 77 -2.26 26.38 3.14
CA GLY A 77 -2.21 26.81 1.74
C GLY A 77 -2.80 28.20 1.52
#